data_AF-A0A0L8TVK0-F1
#
_entry.id   AF-A0A0L8TVK0-F1
#
_cell.length_a   1.000
_cell.length_b   1.000
_cell.length_c   1.000
_cell.angle_alpha   90.00
_cell.angle_beta   90.00
_cell.angle_gamma   90.00
#
_symmetry.space_group_name_H-M   'P 1'
#
loop_
_entity.id
_entity.type
_entity.pdbx_description
1 polymer ?
#
loop_
_entity_poly.entity_id
_entity_poly.type
_entity_poly.pdbx_seq_one_letter_code
_entity_poly.pdbx_strand_id
1 'polypeptide(L)'
;MYFIGYHGTSEKSAINILNTGIRRDCLPKTGQIGHGFYVAKVKGALPEWGAEQATSAGRHNLSICQRALNKMLGERNNLFLPNEAKRTILKIYSTKYISHCNWNTMNPVDLSCLNEILKETSQSRGDALNNLIKERSEWLQMVIAPEDFKYIFARRDDSSKEKNSNWFSKEAPF
;
A
#
# COMPACT_ATOMS: atom_id res chain seq x y z
N MET A 1 -18.64 7.07 -2.07
CA MET A 1 -17.45 6.34 -1.58
C MET A 1 -16.22 7.08 -2.05
N TYR A 2 -15.23 7.25 -1.18
CA TYR A 2 -13.99 7.96 -1.43
C TYR A 2 -12.85 6.96 -1.51
N PHE A 3 -12.04 7.02 -2.57
CA PHE A 3 -10.83 6.20 -2.63
C PHE A 3 -9.79 6.76 -1.67
N ILE A 4 -9.21 5.90 -0.82
CA ILE A 4 -8.27 6.31 0.22
C ILE A 4 -6.84 5.79 0.00
N GLY A 5 -6.69 4.68 -0.73
CA GLY A 5 -5.38 4.14 -1.08
C GLY A 5 -5.39 2.64 -1.37
N TYR A 6 -4.21 2.03 -1.27
CA TYR A 6 -3.96 0.63 -1.59
C TYR A 6 -3.50 -0.16 -0.36
N HIS A 7 -3.80 -1.44 -0.31
CA HIS A 7 -3.30 -2.34 0.73
C HIS A 7 -2.70 -3.59 0.10
N GLY A 8 -1.42 -3.83 0.40
CA GLY A 8 -0.69 -5.03 0.01
C GLY A 8 -0.90 -6.16 0.98
N THR A 9 -1.31 -7.34 0.50
CA THR A 9 -1.56 -8.50 1.36
C THR A 9 -1.42 -9.82 0.60
N SER A 10 -1.68 -10.95 1.27
CA SER A 10 -1.78 -12.26 0.62
C SER A 10 -3.18 -12.50 0.05
N GLU A 11 -3.29 -13.37 -0.95
CA GLU A 11 -4.58 -13.74 -1.54
C GLU A 11 -5.55 -14.32 -0.50
N LYS A 12 -5.03 -15.10 0.45
CA LYS A 12 -5.81 -15.63 1.59
C LYS A 12 -6.43 -14.51 2.43
N SER A 13 -5.62 -13.50 2.80
CA SER A 13 -6.10 -12.35 3.58
C SER A 13 -7.04 -11.47 2.77
N ALA A 14 -6.78 -11.30 1.48
CA ALA A 14 -7.65 -10.54 0.58
C ALA A 14 -9.05 -11.14 0.48
N ILE A 15 -9.16 -12.46 0.29
CA ILE A 15 -10.45 -13.15 0.27
C ILE A 15 -11.19 -12.94 1.60
N ASN A 16 -10.49 -13.04 2.73
CA ASN A 16 -11.10 -12.81 4.05
C ASN A 16 -11.63 -11.36 4.19
N ILE A 17 -10.82 -10.36 3.79
CA ILE A 17 -11.22 -8.95 3.83
C ILE A 17 -12.41 -8.67 2.93
N LEU A 18 -12.43 -9.23 1.71
CA LEU A 18 -13.51 -9.02 0.75
C LEU A 18 -14.83 -9.67 1.21
N ASN A 19 -14.75 -10.82 1.88
CA ASN A 19 -15.94 -11.55 2.35
C ASN A 19 -16.48 -11.03 3.69
N THR A 20 -15.60 -10.57 4.58
CA THR A 20 -15.97 -10.27 5.98
C THR A 20 -15.72 -8.82 6.40
N GLY A 21 -15.15 -8.00 5.52
CA GLY A 21 -14.66 -6.68 5.86
C GLY A 21 -13.34 -6.73 6.63
N ILE A 22 -12.84 -5.54 6.99
CA ILE A 22 -11.65 -5.39 7.84
C ILE A 22 -12.09 -5.56 9.30
N ARG A 23 -11.46 -6.50 10.02
CA ARG A 23 -11.81 -6.84 11.39
C ARG A 23 -10.61 -6.68 12.31
N ARG A 24 -10.85 -6.09 13.48
CA ARG A 24 -9.83 -5.88 14.52
C ARG A 24 -9.11 -7.16 14.93
N ASP A 25 -9.85 -8.25 15.05
CA ASP A 25 -9.31 -9.55 15.50
C ASP A 25 -8.35 -10.20 14.50
N CYS A 26 -8.37 -9.74 13.25
CA CYS A 26 -7.46 -10.20 12.21
C CYS A 26 -6.19 -9.34 12.09
N LEU A 27 -6.08 -8.26 12.87
CA LEU A 27 -4.93 -7.38 12.84
C LEU A 27 -3.81 -7.89 13.76
N PRO A 28 -2.54 -7.66 13.39
CA PRO A 28 -1.43 -7.92 14.28
C PRO A 28 -1.55 -7.02 15.52
N LYS A 29 -1.20 -7.54 16.70
CA LYS A 29 -1.29 -6.80 17.97
C LYS A 29 -0.48 -5.50 17.99
N THR A 30 0.56 -5.42 17.17
CA THR A 30 1.45 -4.27 17.01
C THR A 30 1.65 -3.97 15.52
N GLY A 31 2.06 -2.74 15.21
CA GLY A 31 2.41 -2.33 13.86
C GLY A 31 3.51 -1.27 13.88
N GLN A 32 4.12 -1.03 12.73
CA GLN A 32 5.30 -0.14 12.57
C GLN A 32 5.09 1.28 13.12
N ILE A 33 3.90 1.85 12.89
CA ILE A 33 3.56 3.24 13.26
C ILE A 33 2.26 3.32 14.07
N GLY A 34 1.78 2.17 14.55
CA GLY A 34 0.53 2.07 15.32
C GLY A 34 -0.26 0.79 15.03
N HIS A 35 -1.19 0.47 15.92
CA HIS A 35 -2.10 -0.65 15.73
C HIS A 35 -3.27 -0.23 14.82
N GLY A 36 -3.49 -0.97 13.72
CA GLY A 36 -4.59 -0.68 12.80
C GLY A 36 -4.39 -1.27 11.41
N PHE A 37 -5.17 -0.78 10.45
CA PHE A 37 -5.14 -1.24 9.06
C PHE A 37 -4.33 -0.27 8.18
N TYR A 38 -3.27 -0.78 7.59
CA TYR A 38 -2.28 0.01 6.87
C TYR A 38 -2.70 0.23 5.42
N VAL A 39 -2.66 1.49 4.97
CA VAL A 39 -3.03 1.88 3.60
C VAL A 39 -1.93 2.74 3.00
N ALA A 40 -1.40 2.31 1.87
CA ALA A 40 -0.47 3.05 1.04
C ALA A 40 -1.19 4.10 0.18
N LYS A 41 -0.59 5.27 0.02
CA LYS A 41 -1.23 6.36 -0.70
C LYS A 41 -1.37 6.06 -2.19
N VAL A 42 -0.28 5.58 -2.78
CA VAL A 42 -0.17 5.30 -4.21
C VAL A 42 0.08 3.82 -4.43
N LYS A 43 -0.22 3.36 -5.63
CA LYS A 43 0.17 2.03 -6.08
C LYS A 43 1.66 2.02 -6.40
N GLY A 44 2.34 0.91 -6.13
CA GLY A 44 3.76 0.73 -6.44
C GLY A 44 4.49 0.08 -5.27
N ALA A 45 5.65 0.62 -4.93
CA ALA A 45 6.62 0.00 -4.03
C ALA A 45 6.05 -0.42 -2.67
N LEU A 46 5.37 0.48 -1.95
CA LEU A 46 4.89 0.20 -0.60
C LEU A 46 3.80 -0.90 -0.51
N PRO A 47 2.72 -0.88 -1.31
CA PRO A 47 1.75 -1.98 -1.28
C PRO A 47 2.34 -3.28 -1.88
N GLU A 48 3.29 -3.22 -2.81
CA GLU A 48 3.98 -4.42 -3.29
C GLU A 48 4.87 -5.04 -2.19
N TRP A 49 5.61 -4.21 -1.46
CA TRP A 49 6.38 -4.61 -0.29
C TRP A 49 5.49 -5.21 0.80
N GLY A 50 4.35 -4.58 1.09
CA GLY A 50 3.37 -5.12 2.04
C GLY A 50 2.84 -6.51 1.64
N ALA A 51 2.56 -6.72 0.35
CA ALA A 51 2.15 -8.03 -0.17
C ALA A 51 3.28 -9.07 -0.11
N GLU A 52 4.52 -8.66 -0.36
CA GLU A 52 5.69 -9.52 -0.20
C GLU A 52 5.85 -10.00 1.24
N GLN A 53 5.75 -9.08 2.21
CA GLN A 53 5.84 -9.44 3.63
C GLN A 53 4.69 -10.34 4.07
N ALA A 54 3.46 -10.05 3.63
CA ALA A 54 2.29 -10.87 3.94
C ALA A 54 2.35 -12.29 3.37
N THR A 55 3.15 -12.52 2.33
CA THR A 55 3.30 -13.84 1.68
C THR A 55 4.60 -14.56 2.04
N SER A 56 5.52 -13.90 2.76
CA SER A 56 6.85 -14.42 3.06
C SER A 56 6.81 -15.79 3.76
N ALA A 57 5.98 -15.94 4.79
CA ALA A 57 5.83 -17.23 5.50
C ALA A 57 5.24 -18.32 4.59
N GLY A 58 4.22 -18.00 3.80
CA GLY A 58 3.62 -18.94 2.84
C GLY A 58 4.63 -19.40 1.78
N ARG A 59 5.50 -18.50 1.33
CA ARG A 59 6.58 -18.78 0.37
C ARG A 59 7.70 -19.62 0.94
N HIS A 60 8.06 -19.39 2.20
CA HIS A 60 9.06 -20.19 2.90
C HIS A 60 8.66 -21.67 2.94
N ASN A 61 7.36 -21.96 3.03
CA ASN A 61 6.83 -23.32 3.08
C ASN A 61 6.64 -24.00 1.71
N LEU A 62 6.96 -23.33 0.61
CA LEU A 62 6.85 -23.92 -0.73
C LEU A 62 7.93 -24.98 -0.97
N SER A 63 7.55 -26.09 -1.59
CA SER A 63 8.48 -27.10 -2.08
C SER A 63 9.35 -26.57 -3.22
N ILE A 64 10.47 -27.25 -3.49
CA ILE A 64 11.39 -26.90 -4.58
C ILE A 64 10.65 -26.87 -5.93
N CYS A 65 9.77 -27.84 -6.19
CA CYS A 65 8.96 -27.90 -7.40
C CYS A 65 8.02 -26.70 -7.52
N GLN A 66 7.31 -26.34 -6.45
CA GLN A 66 6.41 -25.18 -6.44
C GLN A 66 7.16 -23.87 -6.67
N ARG A 67 8.36 -23.71 -6.09
CA ARG A 67 9.22 -22.54 -6.32
C ARG A 67 9.68 -22.46 -7.78
N ALA A 68 10.08 -23.59 -8.37
CA ALA A 68 10.51 -23.66 -9.77
C ALA A 68 9.36 -23.31 -10.73
N LEU A 69 8.19 -23.92 -10.54
CA LEU A 69 6.99 -23.61 -11.33
C LEU A 69 6.59 -22.13 -11.20
N ASN A 70 6.66 -21.56 -9.99
CA ASN A 70 6.35 -20.15 -9.78
C ASN A 70 7.34 -19.23 -10.53
N LYS A 71 8.63 -19.58 -10.55
CA LYS A 71 9.64 -18.80 -11.30
C LYS A 71 9.40 -18.83 -12.81
N MET A 72 8.86 -19.94 -13.34
CA MET A 72 8.57 -20.09 -14.77
C MET A 72 7.24 -19.45 -15.20
N LEU A 73 6.18 -19.64 -14.43
CA LEU A 73 4.82 -19.20 -14.79
C LEU A 73 4.52 -17.76 -14.34
N GLY A 74 5.27 -17.25 -13.36
CA GLY A 74 4.94 -16.04 -12.65
C GLY A 74 3.75 -16.23 -11.69
N GLU A 75 3.63 -15.33 -10.73
CA GLU A 75 2.68 -15.48 -9.61
C GLU A 75 1.21 -15.42 -10.04
N ARG A 76 0.89 -14.53 -10.99
CA ARG A 76 -0.50 -14.30 -11.43
C ARG A 76 -1.08 -15.47 -12.22
N ASN A 77 -0.24 -16.26 -12.88
CA ASN A 77 -0.66 -17.37 -13.73
C ASN A 77 -0.49 -18.74 -13.05
N ASN A 78 0.08 -18.79 -11.85
CA ASN A 78 0.35 -20.04 -11.15
C ASN A 78 -0.86 -20.50 -10.32
N LEU A 79 -1.73 -21.30 -10.94
CA LEU A 79 -2.88 -21.92 -10.27
C LEU A 79 -2.46 -22.79 -9.06
N PHE A 80 -1.27 -23.38 -9.10
CA PHE A 80 -0.75 -24.27 -8.07
C PHE A 80 -0.10 -23.55 -6.88
N LEU A 81 0.05 -22.23 -6.95
CA LEU A 81 0.57 -21.45 -5.82
C LEU A 81 -0.53 -21.29 -4.74
N PRO A 82 -0.30 -21.69 -3.48
CA PRO A 82 -1.25 -21.51 -2.40
C PRO A 82 -1.61 -20.03 -2.17
N ASN A 83 -2.83 -19.77 -1.68
CA ASN A 83 -3.33 -18.40 -1.49
C ASN A 83 -2.53 -17.61 -0.44
N GLU A 84 -1.93 -18.28 0.55
CA GLU A 84 -1.01 -17.65 1.50
C GLU A 84 0.33 -17.21 0.87
N ALA A 85 0.70 -17.74 -0.29
CA ALA A 85 1.93 -17.41 -1.00
C ALA A 85 1.70 -16.45 -2.19
N LYS A 86 0.45 -16.30 -2.64
CA LYS A 86 0.04 -15.38 -3.72
C LYS A 86 -0.07 -13.95 -3.21
N ARG A 87 0.64 -13.02 -3.86
CA ARG A 87 0.58 -11.57 -3.55
C ARG A 87 -0.68 -10.98 -4.17
N THR A 88 -1.35 -10.09 -3.43
CA THR A 88 -2.53 -9.36 -3.91
C THR A 88 -2.50 -7.93 -3.39
N ILE A 89 -3.05 -7.01 -4.18
CA ILE A 89 -3.28 -5.61 -3.79
C ILE A 89 -4.78 -5.34 -3.79
N LEU A 90 -5.24 -4.65 -2.76
CA LEU A 90 -6.61 -4.16 -2.63
C LEU A 90 -6.65 -2.65 -2.80
N LYS A 91 -7.68 -2.14 -3.49
CA LYS A 91 -8.10 -0.75 -3.45
C LYS A 91 -9.01 -0.56 -2.24
N ILE A 92 -8.73 0.46 -1.44
CA ILE A 92 -9.47 0.75 -0.21
C ILE A 92 -10.27 2.03 -0.40
N TYR A 93 -11.51 2.01 0.09
CA TYR A 93 -12.46 3.10 0.01
C TYR A 93 -13.08 3.37 1.38
N SER A 94 -13.57 4.58 1.59
CA SER A 94 -14.36 4.95 2.76
C SER A 94 -15.70 5.56 2.37
N THR A 95 -16.74 5.39 3.19
CA THR A 95 -18.03 6.09 3.00
C THR A 95 -18.05 7.49 3.59
N LYS A 96 -17.10 7.83 4.48
CA LYS A 96 -16.93 9.16 5.07
C LYS A 96 -15.46 9.60 5.04
N TYR A 97 -15.19 10.88 5.26
CA TYR A 97 -13.83 11.34 5.50
C TYR A 97 -13.29 10.74 6.81
N ILE A 98 -12.03 10.31 6.79
CA ILE A 98 -11.34 9.79 7.97
C ILE A 98 -10.70 11.01 8.65
N SER A 99 -11.23 11.41 9.82
CA SER A 99 -10.86 12.67 10.49
C SER A 99 -9.59 12.56 11.34
N HIS A 100 -9.08 11.34 11.58
CA HIS A 100 -7.94 11.08 12.47
C HIS A 100 -6.88 10.17 11.82
N CYS A 101 -6.54 10.40 10.54
CA CYS A 101 -5.47 9.68 9.87
C CYS A 101 -4.21 10.54 9.70
N ASN A 102 -3.08 10.05 10.21
CA ASN A 102 -1.77 10.64 9.95
C ASN A 102 -1.05 9.85 8.86
N TRP A 103 -0.57 10.56 7.84
CA TRP A 103 0.28 9.99 6.80
C TRP A 103 1.74 10.02 7.25
N ASN A 104 2.39 8.87 7.18
CA ASN A 104 3.78 8.66 7.57
C ASN A 104 4.54 8.06 6.39
N THR A 105 5.81 8.42 6.22
CA THR A 105 6.67 7.82 5.19
C THR A 105 7.50 6.69 5.77
N MET A 106 7.63 5.58 5.05
CA MET A 106 8.44 4.42 5.47
C MET A 106 9.91 4.49 5.00
N ASN A 107 10.34 5.61 4.41
CA ASN A 107 11.54 5.66 3.58
C ASN A 107 12.87 5.42 4.34
N PRO A 108 13.83 4.66 3.78
CA PRO A 108 15.25 4.86 4.07
C PRO A 108 15.68 6.25 3.56
N VAL A 109 16.51 6.91 4.36
CA VAL A 109 16.86 8.33 4.21
C VAL A 109 17.94 8.48 3.12
N ASP A 110 17.54 8.78 1.88
CA ASP A 110 18.48 9.32 0.87
C ASP A 110 18.41 10.86 0.84
N LEU A 111 19.33 11.48 1.57
CA LEU A 111 19.49 12.94 1.64
C LEU A 111 20.40 13.47 0.53
N SER A 112 20.91 12.63 -0.37
CA SER A 112 21.75 13.09 -1.49
C SER A 112 21.00 14.08 -2.38
N CYS A 113 19.67 13.94 -2.50
CA CYS A 113 18.79 14.88 -3.18
C CYS A 113 18.82 16.30 -2.58
N LEU A 114 19.14 16.45 -1.28
CA LEU A 114 19.30 17.78 -0.66
C LEU A 114 20.47 18.54 -1.27
N ASN A 115 21.57 17.85 -1.61
CA ASN A 115 22.71 18.49 -2.27
C ASN A 115 22.35 19.03 -3.65
N GLU A 116 21.46 18.35 -4.38
CA GLU A 116 20.93 18.82 -5.67
C GLU A 116 19.94 20.00 -5.50
N ILE A 117 19.07 19.95 -4.48
CA ILE A 117 18.15 21.06 -4.13
C ILE A 117 18.92 22.33 -3.74
N LEU A 118 20.09 22.17 -3.12
CA LEU A 118 20.98 23.26 -2.71
C LEU A 118 21.77 23.88 -3.87
N LYS A 119 21.72 23.32 -5.09
CA LYS A 119 22.36 23.93 -6.28
C LYS A 119 21.64 25.22 -6.71
N GLU A 120 22.37 26.08 -7.44
CA GLU A 120 22.05 27.51 -7.58
C GLU A 120 20.93 27.86 -8.57
N THR A 121 20.56 26.99 -9.53
CA THR A 121 19.54 27.36 -10.53
C THR A 121 18.12 27.04 -10.04
N SER A 122 17.21 28.00 -10.16
CA SER A 122 15.80 27.87 -9.73
C SER A 122 15.08 26.68 -10.38
N GLN A 123 15.43 26.36 -11.63
CA GLN A 123 14.85 25.24 -12.37
C GLN A 123 15.33 23.88 -11.87
N SER A 124 16.64 23.71 -11.63
CA SER A 124 17.18 22.45 -11.09
C SER A 124 16.64 22.15 -9.69
N ARG A 125 16.46 23.19 -8.86
CA ARG A 125 15.84 23.07 -7.53
C ARG A 125 14.38 22.60 -7.62
N GLY A 126 13.61 23.16 -8.55
CA GLY A 126 12.22 22.78 -8.77
C GLY A 126 12.07 21.31 -9.17
N ASP A 127 12.90 20.86 -10.11
CA ASP A 127 12.90 19.47 -10.58
C ASP A 127 13.34 18.49 -9.48
N ALA A 128 14.39 18.83 -8.73
CA ALA A 128 14.87 18.01 -7.61
C ALA A 128 13.81 17.89 -6.49
N LEU A 129 13.10 18.98 -6.16
CA LEU A 129 12.03 18.96 -5.17
C LEU A 129 10.83 18.11 -5.64
N ASN A 130 10.44 18.24 -6.91
CA ASN A 130 9.36 17.43 -7.49
C ASN A 130 9.70 15.93 -7.47
N ASN A 131 10.94 15.57 -7.81
CA ASN A 131 11.43 14.19 -7.74
C ASN A 131 11.40 13.66 -6.30
N LEU A 132 11.86 14.45 -5.33
CA LEU A 132 11.81 14.10 -3.90
C LEU A 132 10.37 13.85 -3.42
N ILE A 133 9.43 14.72 -3.78
CA ILE A 133 8.01 14.56 -3.44
C ILE A 133 7.46 13.27 -4.05
N LYS A 134 7.77 13.02 -5.33
CA LYS A 134 7.32 11.83 -6.04
C LYS A 134 7.85 10.55 -5.38
N GLU A 135 9.14 10.46 -5.13
CA GLU A 135 9.77 9.31 -4.45
C GLU A 135 9.21 9.08 -3.05
N ARG A 136 9.06 10.15 -2.26
CA ARG A 136 8.48 10.04 -0.91
C ARG A 136 7.02 9.61 -0.92
N SER A 137 6.27 10.00 -1.94
CA SER A 137 4.85 9.65 -2.07
C SER A 137 4.64 8.15 -2.28
N GLU A 138 5.63 7.44 -2.86
CA GLU A 138 5.59 5.98 -3.06
C GLU A 138 5.62 5.19 -1.75
N TRP A 139 6.20 5.78 -0.70
CA TRP A 139 6.34 5.18 0.63
C TRP A 139 5.41 5.79 1.68
N LEU A 140 4.44 6.60 1.25
CA LEU A 140 3.48 7.23 2.15
C LEU A 140 2.38 6.24 2.54
N GLN A 141 2.22 6.01 3.85
CA GLN A 141 1.21 5.14 4.44
C GLN A 141 0.43 5.85 5.55
N MET A 142 -0.83 5.45 5.72
CA MET A 142 -1.64 5.79 6.87
C MET A 142 -2.09 4.51 7.59
N VAL A 143 -2.40 4.66 8.88
CA VAL A 143 -3.04 3.61 9.67
C VAL A 143 -4.47 4.03 9.95
N ILE A 144 -5.42 3.20 9.50
CA ILE A 144 -6.83 3.35 9.85
C ILE A 144 -7.05 2.67 11.19
N ALA A 145 -7.61 3.41 12.13
CA ALA A 145 -7.90 2.90 13.46
C ALA A 145 -9.16 2.01 13.46
N PRO A 146 -9.26 1.01 14.36
CA PRO A 146 -10.34 0.02 14.33
C PRO A 146 -11.77 0.57 14.39
N GLU A 147 -11.94 1.75 14.97
CA GLU A 147 -13.23 2.42 15.17
C GLU A 147 -13.85 2.84 13.83
N ASP A 148 -13.01 3.04 12.81
CA ASP A 148 -13.42 3.48 11.48
C ASP A 148 -13.67 2.34 10.50
N PHE A 149 -13.37 1.07 10.84
CA PHE A 149 -13.48 -0.07 9.90
C PHE A 149 -14.88 -0.27 9.33
N LYS A 150 -15.92 0.09 10.09
CA LYS A 150 -17.33 0.03 9.61
C LYS A 150 -17.62 0.94 8.42
N TYR A 151 -16.74 1.89 8.13
CA TYR A 151 -16.84 2.79 6.99
C TYR A 151 -15.93 2.39 5.84
N ILE A 152 -15.07 1.38 6.02
CA ILE A 152 -14.04 0.99 5.06
C ILE A 152 -14.50 -0.18 4.22
N PHE A 153 -14.24 -0.08 2.92
CA PHE A 153 -14.57 -1.09 1.92
C PHE A 153 -13.33 -1.40 1.08
N ALA A 154 -13.11 -2.68 0.79
CA ALA A 154 -12.02 -3.12 -0.06
C ALA A 154 -12.57 -3.65 -1.39
N ARG A 155 -11.81 -3.45 -2.47
CA ARG A 155 -11.99 -4.10 -3.76
C ARG A 155 -10.65 -4.61 -4.26
N ARG A 156 -10.65 -5.61 -5.13
CA ARG A 156 -9.40 -6.05 -5.79
C ARG A 156 -8.88 -4.94 -6.69
N ASP A 157 -7.56 -4.77 -6.69
CA ASP A 157 -6.90 -3.97 -7.71
C ASP A 157 -6.88 -4.77 -9.02
N ASP A 158 -7.73 -4.35 -9.96
CA ASP A 158 -7.84 -4.85 -11.33
C ASP A 158 -6.72 -4.34 -12.25
N SER A 159 -5.68 -3.73 -11.67
CA SER A 159 -4.57 -3.06 -12.37
C SER A 159 -4.95 -1.81 -13.17
N SER A 160 -6.21 -1.37 -13.14
CA SER A 160 -6.59 -0.05 -13.67
C SER A 160 -6.12 1.04 -12.69
N LYS A 161 -5.31 1.98 -13.19
CA LYS A 161 -4.96 3.18 -12.40
C LYS A 161 -6.25 3.99 -12.24
N GLU A 162 -6.76 4.08 -11.01
CA GLU A 162 -7.81 5.04 -10.71
C GLU A 162 -7.30 6.44 -11.03
N LYS A 163 -8.13 7.27 -11.68
CA LYS A 163 -7.89 8.71 -11.63
C LYS A 163 -7.90 9.06 -10.15
N ASN A 164 -6.80 9.62 -9.66
CA ASN A 164 -6.71 10.15 -8.30
C ASN A 164 -8.02 10.88 -8.00
N SER A 165 -8.84 10.35 -7.09
CA SER A 165 -9.93 11.14 -6.52
C SER A 165 -9.25 12.19 -5.65
N ASN A 166 -8.85 13.28 -6.31
CA ASN A 166 -8.18 14.48 -5.83
C ASN A 166 -7.67 14.43 -4.38
N TRP A 167 -6.36 14.30 -4.23
CA TRP A 167 -5.66 14.67 -3.00
C TRP A 167 -5.77 16.18 -2.71
N PHE A 168 -5.92 17.01 -3.75
CA PHE A 168 -5.99 18.47 -3.65
C PHE A 168 -7.39 19.07 -3.46
N SER A 169 -8.47 18.28 -3.42
CA SER A 169 -9.81 18.88 -3.47
C SER A 169 -10.32 19.46 -2.15
N LYS A 170 -9.63 19.27 -1.00
CA LYS A 170 -10.11 19.77 0.31
C LYS A 170 -9.03 20.12 1.34
N GLU A 171 -7.98 20.85 0.96
CA GLU A 171 -7.26 21.72 1.91
C GLU A 171 -7.16 23.15 1.34
N ALA A 172 -8.25 23.90 1.58
CA ALA A 172 -8.45 25.38 1.61
C ALA A 172 -8.16 26.26 0.36
N PRO A 173 -8.79 27.45 0.21
CA PRO A 173 -10.12 27.91 0.61
C PRO A 173 -10.97 28.43 -0.58
N PHE A 174 -12.29 28.42 -0.42
CA PHE A 174 -13.07 29.66 -0.47
C PHE A 174 -13.71 29.84 0.89
#